data_AF-A0A850BDB8-F1
#
_entry.id   AF-A0A850BDB8-F1
#
_cell.length_a   1.000
_cell.length_b   1.000
_cell.length_c   1.000
_cell.angle_alpha   90.00
_cell.angle_beta   90.00
_cell.angle_gamma   90.00
#
_symmetry.space_group_name_H-M   'P 1'
#
loop_
_entity.id
_entity.type
_entity.pdbx_description
1 polymer ?
#
loop_
_entity_poly.entity_id
_entity_poly.type
_entity_poly.pdbx_seq_one_letter_code
_entity_poly.pdbx_strand_id
1 'polypeptide(L)'
;MTKLSVAAPETFTLWENTVRQKIRSAASLEAAAQRSCEMIYDEFRESVVLARFYATIPFNKLPEEGRRFASSLAASRGAQDPLTDQTMVLTLLGTRGDLREWNDRRASRGHQAIPLLSAAFVDEIPMVSRLLKDLGVPIDWASAAGVPTDTFGKLGGFFYVEDAASAVDHKGRKIISAQSFVTTHGIKTVFGTAGTYVLSKWLVTIIVFCRERVLRDRAKDFMPFANTVTSATSELVRKGKLFEP
;
A
#
# COMPACT_ATOMS: atom_id res chain seq x y z
N MET A 1 -19.87 -11.61 10.03
CA MET A 1 -18.80 -10.64 9.70
C MET A 1 -17.99 -10.45 10.97
N THR A 2 -16.67 -10.34 10.86
CA THR A 2 -15.77 -10.50 12.01
C THR A 2 -15.12 -9.16 12.36
N LYS A 3 -15.17 -8.74 13.62
CA LYS A 3 -14.34 -7.62 14.09
C LYS A 3 -12.89 -8.05 14.18
N LEU A 4 -12.01 -7.26 13.59
CA LEU A 4 -10.58 -7.51 13.54
C LEU A 4 -9.96 -7.56 14.94
N SER A 5 -10.45 -6.76 15.89
CA SER A 5 -9.99 -6.73 17.29
C SER A 5 -10.23 -8.03 18.07
N VAL A 6 -11.19 -8.86 17.65
CA VAL A 6 -11.60 -10.10 18.35
C VAL A 6 -11.56 -11.34 17.46
N ALA A 7 -11.09 -11.21 16.22
CA ALA A 7 -10.97 -12.33 15.29
C ALA A 7 -10.02 -13.39 15.84
N ALA A 8 -10.43 -14.66 15.77
CA ALA A 8 -9.57 -15.76 16.20
C ALA A 8 -8.37 -15.91 15.25
N PRO A 9 -7.18 -16.32 15.74
CA PRO A 9 -6.01 -16.55 14.89
C PRO A 9 -6.26 -17.53 13.72
N GLU A 10 -7.12 -18.52 13.93
CA GLU A 10 -7.53 -19.50 12.91
C GLU A 10 -8.30 -18.85 11.77
N THR A 11 -9.11 -17.83 12.05
CA THR A 11 -9.82 -17.04 11.04
C THR A 11 -8.85 -16.42 10.05
N PHE A 12 -7.72 -15.87 10.53
CA PHE A 12 -6.69 -15.28 9.67
C PHE A 12 -6.03 -16.31 8.76
N THR A 13 -5.71 -17.49 9.30
CA THR A 13 -5.04 -18.55 8.52
C THR A 13 -5.95 -19.10 7.43
N LEU A 14 -7.22 -19.36 7.74
CA LEU A 14 -8.21 -19.85 6.78
C LEU A 14 -8.49 -18.78 5.70
N TRP A 15 -8.66 -17.53 6.13
CA TRP A 15 -8.85 -16.39 5.24
C TRP A 15 -7.65 -16.23 4.30
N GLU A 16 -6.42 -16.23 4.80
CA GLU A 16 -5.20 -16.09 4.01
C GLU A 16 -5.09 -17.19 2.94
N ASN A 17 -5.37 -18.45 3.29
CA ASN A 17 -5.38 -19.55 2.33
C ASN A 17 -6.44 -19.36 1.24
N THR A 18 -7.62 -18.87 1.60
CA THR A 18 -8.68 -18.55 0.64
C THR A 18 -8.24 -17.42 -0.30
N VAL A 19 -7.62 -16.35 0.24
CA VAL A 19 -7.12 -15.25 -0.58
C VAL A 19 -6.06 -15.77 -1.54
N ARG A 20 -5.10 -16.56 -1.07
CA ARG A 20 -4.03 -17.16 -1.88
C ARG A 20 -4.60 -17.91 -3.10
N GLN A 21 -5.61 -18.75 -2.89
CA GLN A 21 -6.23 -19.49 -3.99
C GLN A 21 -6.92 -18.55 -4.98
N LYS A 22 -7.65 -17.56 -4.48
CA LYS A 22 -8.40 -16.62 -5.32
C LYS A 22 -7.51 -15.67 -6.11
N ILE A 23 -6.38 -15.22 -5.58
CA ILE A 23 -5.49 -14.28 -6.31
C ILE A 23 -4.58 -14.98 -7.33
N ARG A 24 -4.31 -16.28 -7.17
CA ARG A 24 -3.51 -17.06 -8.13
C ARG A 24 -4.12 -17.12 -9.53
N SER A 25 -5.44 -17.04 -9.64
CA SER A 25 -6.17 -17.06 -10.90
C SER A 25 -6.40 -15.66 -11.49
N ALA A 26 -5.84 -14.61 -10.89
CA ALA A 26 -6.00 -13.25 -11.41
C ALA A 26 -5.29 -13.07 -12.77
N ALA A 27 -5.89 -12.26 -13.65
CA ALA A 27 -5.35 -11.99 -14.97
C ALA A 27 -4.19 -10.99 -14.96
N SER A 28 -4.13 -10.12 -13.95
CA SER A 28 -3.13 -9.07 -13.76
C SER A 28 -2.85 -8.83 -12.27
N LEU A 29 -1.77 -8.12 -11.97
CA LEU A 29 -1.48 -7.71 -10.60
C LEU A 29 -2.56 -6.77 -10.04
N GLU A 30 -3.09 -5.87 -10.86
CA GLU A 30 -4.25 -5.02 -10.53
C GLU A 30 -5.46 -5.86 -10.09
N ALA A 31 -5.85 -6.88 -10.86
CA ALA A 31 -6.96 -7.75 -10.50
C ALA A 31 -6.70 -8.52 -9.20
N ALA A 32 -5.47 -8.98 -8.97
CA ALA A 32 -5.09 -9.66 -7.72
C ALA A 32 -5.13 -8.72 -6.50
N ALA A 33 -4.65 -7.49 -6.68
CA ALA A 33 -4.62 -6.44 -5.67
C ALA A 33 -6.04 -6.00 -5.29
N GLN A 34 -6.90 -5.75 -6.29
CA GLN A 34 -8.30 -5.41 -6.08
C GLN A 34 -9.04 -6.51 -5.31
N ARG A 35 -8.88 -7.77 -5.74
CA ARG A 35 -9.47 -8.93 -5.06
C ARG A 35 -8.98 -9.09 -3.63
N SER A 36 -7.71 -8.77 -3.36
CA SER A 36 -7.16 -8.77 -2.01
C SER A 36 -7.83 -7.73 -1.13
N CYS A 37 -8.00 -6.49 -1.61
CA CYS A 37 -8.71 -5.43 -0.90
C CYS A 37 -10.18 -5.79 -0.62
N GLU A 38 -10.86 -6.37 -1.60
CA GLU A 38 -12.23 -6.88 -1.46
C GLU A 38 -12.34 -7.91 -0.34
N MET A 39 -11.45 -8.90 -0.33
CA MET A 39 -11.47 -9.96 0.66
C MET A 39 -11.10 -9.49 2.07
N ILE A 40 -10.19 -8.52 2.22
CA ILE A 40 -9.91 -7.89 3.52
C ILE A 40 -11.17 -7.18 4.02
N TYR A 41 -11.74 -6.33 3.19
CA TYR A 41 -12.88 -5.50 3.56
C TYR A 41 -14.12 -6.33 3.85
N ASP A 42 -14.41 -7.35 3.04
CA ASP A 42 -15.61 -8.17 3.20
C ASP A 42 -15.55 -9.04 4.47
N GLU A 43 -14.38 -9.59 4.80
CA GLU A 43 -14.19 -10.38 6.03
C GLU A 43 -14.29 -9.51 7.28
N PHE A 44 -13.61 -8.36 7.26
CA PHE A 44 -13.43 -7.49 8.43
C PHE A 44 -14.27 -6.20 8.36
N ARG A 45 -15.41 -6.22 7.66
CA ARG A 45 -16.22 -5.03 7.34
C ARG A 45 -16.70 -4.22 8.55
N GLU A 46 -16.84 -4.87 9.71
CA GLU A 46 -17.20 -4.17 10.94
C GLU A 46 -16.10 -3.24 11.43
N SER A 47 -14.85 -3.58 11.12
CA SER A 47 -13.64 -2.87 11.57
C SER A 47 -13.00 -2.03 10.47
N VAL A 48 -12.98 -2.52 9.24
CA VAL A 48 -12.26 -1.91 8.11
C VAL A 48 -13.17 -0.94 7.38
N VAL A 49 -12.71 0.31 7.25
CA VAL A 49 -13.37 1.37 6.46
C VAL A 49 -12.83 1.40 5.04
N LEU A 50 -11.51 1.19 4.90
CA LEU A 50 -10.81 1.27 3.63
C LEU A 50 -9.58 0.35 3.66
N ALA A 51 -9.43 -0.48 2.63
CA ALA A 51 -8.22 -1.24 2.36
C ALA A 51 -7.65 -0.79 1.01
N ARG A 52 -6.33 -0.54 0.96
CA ARG A 52 -5.64 -0.10 -0.25
C ARG A 52 -4.39 -0.93 -0.49
N PHE A 53 -4.19 -1.34 -1.73
CA PHE A 53 -3.04 -2.10 -2.19
C PHE A 53 -2.18 -1.25 -3.10
N TYR A 54 -0.89 -1.15 -2.77
CA TYR A 54 0.10 -0.44 -3.56
C TYR A 54 1.22 -1.36 -4.02
N ALA A 55 1.82 -1.03 -5.16
CA ALA A 55 3.09 -1.58 -5.60
C ALA A 55 4.00 -0.48 -6.13
N THR A 56 5.32 -0.62 -5.97
CA THR A 56 6.27 0.24 -6.66
C THR A 56 6.45 -0.24 -8.09
N ILE A 57 6.10 0.58 -9.07
CA ILE A 57 6.17 0.25 -10.49
C ILE A 57 6.95 1.36 -11.22
N PRO A 58 7.86 1.03 -12.16
CA PRO A 58 8.54 2.01 -12.99
C PRO A 58 7.55 2.88 -13.77
N PHE A 59 7.84 4.18 -13.88
CA PHE A 59 6.98 5.17 -14.52
C PHE A 59 6.55 4.76 -15.93
N ASN A 60 7.46 4.20 -16.74
CA ASN A 60 7.14 3.78 -18.11
C ASN A 60 6.19 2.57 -18.20
N LYS A 61 6.01 1.82 -17.11
CA LYS A 61 5.08 0.68 -17.05
C LYS A 61 3.68 1.05 -16.54
N LEU A 62 3.48 2.29 -16.09
CA LEU A 62 2.17 2.76 -15.63
C LEU A 62 1.23 3.01 -16.81
N PRO A 63 -0.10 2.85 -16.63
CA PRO A 63 -1.09 3.37 -17.57
C PRO A 63 -0.97 4.89 -17.69
N GLU A 64 -1.50 5.44 -18.78
CA GLU A 64 -1.39 6.87 -19.07
C GLU A 64 -1.95 7.75 -17.94
N GLU A 65 -3.09 7.37 -17.36
CA GLU A 65 -3.70 8.06 -16.22
C GLU A 65 -2.76 8.10 -15.01
N GLY A 66 -2.11 6.97 -14.69
CA GLY A 66 -1.14 6.89 -13.60
C GLY A 66 0.09 7.76 -13.85
N ARG A 67 0.58 7.80 -15.10
CA ARG A 67 1.68 8.71 -15.49
C ARG A 67 1.28 10.18 -15.34
N ARG A 68 0.09 10.55 -15.84
CA ARG A 68 -0.44 11.93 -15.71
C ARG A 68 -0.56 12.34 -14.24
N PHE A 69 -1.09 11.46 -13.39
CA PHE A 69 -1.21 11.73 -11.95
C PHE A 69 0.17 11.93 -11.31
N ALA A 70 1.12 11.02 -11.55
CA ALA A 70 2.46 11.11 -10.96
C ALA A 70 3.20 12.39 -11.39
N SER A 71 3.16 12.74 -12.68
CA SER A 71 3.77 13.98 -13.19
C SER A 71 3.11 15.23 -12.60
N SER A 72 1.77 15.24 -12.48
CA SER A 72 1.04 16.37 -11.88
C SER A 72 1.39 16.53 -10.40
N LEU A 73 1.52 15.42 -9.67
CA LEU A 73 1.91 15.44 -8.26
C LEU A 73 3.34 15.96 -8.09
N ALA A 74 4.27 15.54 -8.95
CA ALA A 74 5.64 16.03 -8.96
C ALA A 74 5.71 17.54 -9.22
N ALA A 75 5.03 18.01 -10.26
CA ALA A 75 4.97 19.44 -10.61
C ALA A 75 4.34 20.28 -9.49
N SER A 76 3.25 19.81 -8.88
CA SER A 76 2.59 20.51 -7.75
C SER A 76 3.49 20.70 -6.52
N ARG A 77 4.60 19.96 -6.45
CA ARG A 77 5.59 20.00 -5.35
C ARG A 77 6.93 20.58 -5.79
N GLY A 78 6.98 21.23 -6.95
CA GLY A 78 8.15 21.96 -7.41
C GLY A 78 9.30 21.07 -7.89
N ALA A 79 9.05 19.81 -8.25
CA ALA A 79 10.05 18.98 -8.93
C ALA A 79 10.47 19.68 -10.24
N GLN A 80 11.77 19.95 -10.37
CA GLN A 80 12.33 20.68 -11.51
C GLN A 80 12.52 19.78 -12.73
N ASP A 81 12.89 18.51 -12.50
CA ASP A 81 13.16 17.54 -13.55
C ASP A 81 11.93 16.68 -13.86
N PRO A 82 11.72 16.33 -15.15
CA PRO A 82 10.67 15.39 -15.53
C PRO A 82 10.96 13.99 -14.98
N LEU A 83 9.88 13.23 -14.74
CA LEU A 83 10.00 11.83 -14.35
C LEU A 83 10.66 11.03 -15.48
N THR A 84 11.67 10.24 -15.12
CA THR A 84 12.32 9.31 -16.07
C THR A 84 11.57 8.00 -16.14
N ASP A 85 11.75 7.24 -17.22
CA ASP A 85 11.14 5.93 -17.42
C ASP A 85 11.37 4.95 -16.26
N GLN A 86 12.53 5.04 -15.60
CA GLN A 86 12.91 4.18 -14.48
C GLN A 86 12.50 4.72 -13.11
N THR A 87 11.90 5.91 -13.05
CA THR A 87 11.42 6.48 -11.78
C THR A 87 10.42 5.53 -11.14
N MET A 88 10.70 5.08 -9.92
CA MET A 88 9.80 4.18 -9.19
C MET A 88 8.60 4.97 -8.66
N VAL A 89 7.41 4.46 -8.89
CA VAL A 89 6.16 5.10 -8.49
C VAL A 89 5.37 4.18 -7.58
N LEU A 90 5.08 4.63 -6.36
CA LEU A 90 4.16 3.93 -5.46
C LEU A 90 2.74 4.08 -6.00
N THR A 91 2.24 3.00 -6.60
CA THR A 91 1.04 3.00 -7.45
C THR A 91 -0.07 2.21 -6.79
N LEU A 92 -1.26 2.81 -6.69
CA LEU A 92 -2.47 2.15 -6.22
C LEU A 92 -2.95 1.14 -7.26
N LEU A 93 -3.06 -0.12 -6.87
CA LEU A 93 -3.53 -1.20 -7.73
C LEU A 93 -4.89 -1.76 -7.30
N GLY A 94 -5.23 -1.67 -6.02
CA GLY A 94 -6.50 -2.15 -5.50
C GLY A 94 -7.01 -1.26 -4.38
N THR A 95 -8.33 -1.09 -4.30
CA THR A 95 -8.97 -0.33 -3.24
C THR A 95 -10.38 -0.82 -2.98
N ARG A 96 -10.77 -0.88 -1.71
CA ARG A 96 -12.12 -1.25 -1.30
C ARG A 96 -12.47 -0.55 0.00
N GLY A 97 -13.66 0.04 0.07
CA GLY A 97 -14.15 0.63 1.30
C GLY A 97 -15.65 0.90 1.31
N ASP A 98 -16.10 1.67 2.31
CA ASP A 98 -17.52 1.99 2.52
C ASP A 98 -18.15 2.75 1.34
N LEU A 99 -17.40 3.67 0.72
CA LEU A 99 -17.90 4.53 -0.35
C LEU A 99 -17.69 3.91 -1.73
N ARG A 100 -18.64 4.15 -2.65
CA ARG A 100 -18.60 3.57 -4.00
C ARG A 100 -17.35 4.00 -4.77
N GLU A 101 -16.95 5.24 -4.64
CA GLU A 101 -15.75 5.82 -5.26
C GLU A 101 -14.44 5.24 -4.72
N TRP A 102 -14.45 4.56 -3.58
CA TRP A 102 -13.27 3.90 -3.02
C TRP A 102 -13.09 2.47 -3.53
N ASN A 103 -13.99 1.99 -4.37
CA ASN A 103 -14.00 0.62 -4.88
C ASN A 103 -13.40 0.52 -6.29
N ASP A 104 -12.93 1.63 -6.84
CA ASP A 104 -12.19 1.70 -8.09
C ASP A 104 -10.99 2.64 -7.92
N ARG A 105 -9.79 2.15 -8.21
CA ARG A 105 -8.57 2.94 -8.09
C ARG A 105 -8.56 4.18 -9.00
N ARG A 106 -9.28 4.14 -10.12
CA ARG A 106 -9.38 5.23 -11.11
C ARG A 106 -10.22 6.39 -10.58
N ALA A 107 -11.10 6.12 -9.61
CA ALA A 107 -11.86 7.14 -8.90
C ALA A 107 -11.11 7.73 -7.69
N SER A 108 -9.91 7.23 -7.37
CA SER A 108 -9.15 7.69 -6.22
C SER A 108 -8.57 9.09 -6.44
N ARG A 109 -9.16 10.09 -5.78
CA ARG A 109 -8.74 11.50 -5.89
C ARG A 109 -7.36 11.82 -5.30
N GLY A 110 -6.82 10.94 -4.45
CA GLY A 110 -5.52 11.12 -3.81
C GLY A 110 -4.71 9.82 -3.77
N HIS A 111 -3.39 9.95 -3.71
CA HIS A 111 -2.45 8.83 -3.59
C HIS A 111 -2.68 7.73 -4.65
N GLN A 112 -2.95 8.10 -5.91
CA GLN A 112 -3.09 7.11 -6.99
C GLN A 112 -1.72 6.66 -7.51
N ALA A 113 -0.81 7.60 -7.71
CA ALA A 113 0.54 7.34 -8.19
C ALA A 113 1.50 8.36 -7.55
N ILE A 114 2.38 7.91 -6.66
CA ILE A 114 3.28 8.80 -5.92
C ILE A 114 4.70 8.53 -6.42
N PRO A 115 5.29 9.45 -7.20
CA PRO A 115 6.64 9.26 -7.68
C PRO A 115 7.56 9.32 -6.46
N LEU A 116 8.34 8.26 -6.29
CA LEU A 116 9.46 8.32 -5.39
C LEU A 116 10.50 9.09 -6.20
N LEU A 117 10.79 10.35 -5.83
CA LEU A 117 11.78 11.22 -6.51
C LEU A 117 13.05 11.47 -5.69
N SER A 118 12.87 11.71 -4.40
CA SER A 118 13.96 11.82 -3.45
C SER A 118 13.44 11.61 -2.04
N ALA A 119 14.36 11.51 -1.08
CA ALA A 119 14.03 11.56 0.34
C ALA A 119 13.19 12.79 0.71
N ALA A 120 13.61 13.96 0.24
CA ALA A 120 12.95 15.23 0.51
C ALA A 120 11.54 15.25 -0.10
N PHE A 121 11.38 14.79 -1.33
CA PHE A 121 10.06 14.75 -1.99
C PHE A 121 9.07 13.85 -1.22
N VAL A 122 9.52 12.66 -0.84
CA VAL A 122 8.72 11.70 -0.06
C VAL A 122 8.40 12.25 1.33
N ASP A 123 9.34 12.96 1.96
CA ASP A 123 9.14 13.53 3.27
C ASP A 123 8.06 14.61 3.29
N GLU A 124 7.71 15.22 2.15
CA GLU A 124 6.55 16.12 2.03
C GLU A 124 5.19 15.41 1.97
N ILE A 125 5.18 14.08 2.06
CA ILE A 125 3.96 13.27 2.15
C ILE A 125 4.02 12.44 3.44
N PRO A 126 3.51 12.97 4.58
CA PRO A 126 3.77 12.41 5.92
C PRO A 126 3.47 10.91 6.04
N MET A 127 2.33 10.46 5.53
CA MET A 127 1.94 9.06 5.56
C MET A 127 2.92 8.16 4.79
N VAL A 128 3.36 8.59 3.61
CA VAL A 128 4.24 7.80 2.74
C VAL A 128 5.66 7.80 3.28
N SER A 129 6.14 8.94 3.79
CA SER A 129 7.42 9.02 4.52
C SER A 129 7.43 8.04 5.68
N ARG A 130 6.36 8.03 6.49
CA ARG A 130 6.25 7.10 7.62
C ARG A 130 6.18 5.64 7.15
N LEU A 131 5.37 5.35 6.14
CA LEU A 131 5.26 4.02 5.54
C LEU A 131 6.63 3.51 5.09
N LEU A 132 7.34 4.22 4.22
CA LEU A 132 8.60 3.75 3.67
C LEU A 132 9.69 3.57 4.74
N LYS A 133 9.72 4.45 5.77
CA LYS A 133 10.58 4.30 6.95
C LYS A 133 10.27 3.02 7.73
N ASP A 134 9.00 2.79 8.07
CA ASP A 134 8.54 1.63 8.84
C ASP A 134 8.72 0.30 8.07
N LEU A 135 8.68 0.36 6.73
CA LEU A 135 8.91 -0.80 5.86
C LEU A 135 10.40 -1.10 5.60
N GLY A 136 11.32 -0.27 6.13
CA GLY A 136 12.76 -0.45 5.95
C GLY A 136 13.25 -0.24 4.52
N VAL A 137 12.49 0.49 3.69
CA VAL A 137 12.91 0.87 2.34
C VAL A 137 13.95 1.97 2.48
N PRO A 138 15.23 1.72 2.14
CA PRO A 138 16.23 2.77 2.23
C PRO A 138 15.84 3.88 1.27
N ILE A 139 15.76 5.09 1.82
CA ILE A 139 15.28 6.29 1.13
C ILE A 139 16.27 6.75 0.04
N ASP A 140 17.45 6.10 -0.04
CA ASP A 140 18.53 6.35 -1.00
C ASP A 140 18.32 5.74 -2.40
N TRP A 141 17.09 5.32 -2.72
CA TRP A 141 16.71 4.70 -3.99
C TRP A 141 16.80 5.67 -5.20
N ALA A 142 17.07 6.97 -4.97
CA ALA A 142 17.23 8.00 -5.99
C ALA A 142 18.63 8.04 -6.64
N SER A 143 19.60 7.29 -6.11
CA SER A 143 20.91 7.12 -6.76
C SER A 143 20.89 5.87 -7.65
N ALA A 144 21.47 5.99 -8.86
CA ALA A 144 21.56 4.90 -9.85
C ALA A 144 22.35 3.65 -9.38
N ALA A 145 22.84 3.65 -8.13
CA ALA A 145 23.45 2.51 -7.49
C ALA A 145 22.38 1.79 -6.66
N GLY A 146 21.87 0.68 -7.22
CA GLY A 146 20.83 -0.12 -6.61
C GLY A 146 21.02 -0.39 -5.11
N VAL A 147 19.91 -0.43 -4.40
CA VAL A 147 19.86 -0.67 -2.96
C VAL A 147 20.55 -1.99 -2.59
N PRO A 148 21.43 -2.01 -1.57
CA PRO A 148 21.98 -3.25 -1.01
C PRO A 148 20.86 -4.22 -0.60
N THR A 149 20.86 -5.40 -1.20
CA THR A 149 19.83 -6.44 -1.08
C THR A 149 19.66 -7.00 0.33
N ASP A 150 20.58 -6.73 1.25
CA ASP A 150 20.60 -7.31 2.60
C ASP A 150 19.63 -6.62 3.58
N THR A 151 19.12 -5.43 3.26
CA THR A 151 18.16 -4.71 4.12
C THR A 151 16.75 -5.28 4.04
N PHE A 152 16.37 -5.86 2.89
CA PHE A 152 15.04 -6.43 2.64
C PHE A 152 14.88 -7.87 3.15
N GLY A 153 15.99 -8.50 3.56
CA GLY A 153 16.11 -9.96 3.59
C GLY A 153 15.54 -10.70 4.81
N LYS A 154 14.95 -10.03 5.82
CA LYS A 154 14.56 -10.77 7.05
C LYS A 154 13.10 -10.74 7.48
N LEU A 155 12.32 -9.67 7.32
CA LEU A 155 10.93 -9.67 7.79
C LEU A 155 10.13 -8.69 6.92
N GLY A 156 8.95 -9.09 6.45
CA GLY A 156 8.01 -8.17 5.80
C GLY A 156 7.85 -6.89 6.62
N GLY A 157 7.83 -5.74 5.95
CA GLY A 157 7.74 -4.46 6.63
C GLY A 157 6.36 -4.28 7.27
N PHE A 158 6.30 -3.56 8.40
CA PHE A 158 5.05 -3.32 9.12
C PHE A 158 4.90 -1.86 9.51
N PHE A 159 3.88 -1.21 8.96
CA PHE A 159 3.50 0.17 9.24
C PHE A 159 2.36 0.19 10.26
N TYR A 160 2.43 1.10 11.24
CA TYR A 160 1.42 1.18 12.28
C TYR A 160 1.26 2.59 12.84
N VAL A 161 0.01 3.06 12.85
CA VAL A 161 -0.46 4.30 13.43
C VAL A 161 -1.56 3.94 14.41
N GLU A 162 -1.24 4.00 15.70
CA GLU A 162 -2.15 3.63 16.78
C GLU A 162 -3.42 4.49 16.80
N ASP A 163 -3.23 5.81 16.65
CA ASP A 163 -4.29 6.82 16.66
C ASP A 163 -4.14 7.76 15.45
N ALA A 164 -5.03 7.61 14.48
CA ALA A 164 -5.06 8.37 13.23
C ALA A 164 -5.39 9.86 13.43
N ALA A 165 -6.06 10.23 14.53
CA ALA A 165 -6.44 11.60 14.83
C ALA A 165 -5.29 12.37 15.50
N SER A 166 -4.51 11.70 16.36
CA SER A 166 -3.48 12.38 17.15
C SER A 166 -2.06 12.23 16.57
N ALA A 167 -1.72 11.10 15.95
CA ALA A 167 -0.35 10.78 15.59
C ALA A 167 0.31 11.78 14.63
N VAL A 168 1.53 12.18 14.96
CA VAL A 168 2.34 13.13 14.22
C VAL A 168 3.71 12.55 13.83
N ASP A 169 4.31 13.10 12.79
CA ASP A 169 5.70 12.84 12.41
C ASP A 169 6.69 13.68 13.24
N HIS A 170 7.98 13.51 12.96
CA HIS A 170 9.07 14.27 13.60
C HIS A 170 9.01 15.80 13.40
N LYS A 171 8.21 16.30 12.45
CA LYS A 171 7.96 17.72 12.19
C LYS A 171 6.64 18.21 12.81
N GLY A 172 5.96 17.38 13.60
CA GLY A 172 4.67 17.70 14.20
C GLY A 172 3.49 17.66 13.23
N ARG A 173 3.66 17.18 11.99
CA ARG A 173 2.59 17.07 11.00
C ARG A 173 1.81 15.79 11.22
N LYS A 174 0.48 15.82 11.03
CA LYS A 174 -0.36 14.62 11.12
C LYS A 174 0.12 13.55 10.14
N ILE A 175 0.38 12.34 10.64
CA ILE A 175 0.78 11.20 9.80
C ILE A 175 -0.32 10.91 8.77
N ILE A 176 -1.58 10.89 9.22
CA ILE A 176 -2.74 10.85 8.31
C ILE A 176 -3.20 12.28 8.06
N SER A 177 -2.73 12.90 6.98
CA SER A 177 -3.01 14.33 6.75
C SER A 177 -4.48 14.63 6.41
N ALA A 178 -5.22 13.65 5.88
CA ALA A 178 -6.65 13.79 5.56
C ALA A 178 -7.53 13.66 6.82
N GLN A 179 -7.47 14.66 7.71
CA GLN A 179 -8.19 14.60 8.99
C GLN A 179 -9.72 14.63 8.83
N SER A 180 -10.26 15.23 7.78
CA SER A 180 -11.70 15.12 7.47
C SER A 180 -12.12 13.67 7.21
N PHE A 181 -11.29 12.88 6.53
CA PHE A 181 -11.52 11.45 6.35
C PHE A 181 -11.46 10.69 7.69
N VAL A 182 -10.50 11.04 8.56
CA VAL A 182 -10.38 10.45 9.90
C VAL A 182 -11.63 10.71 10.73
N THR A 183 -12.09 11.96 10.82
CA THR A 183 -13.24 12.33 11.63
C THR A 183 -14.55 11.79 11.06
N THR A 184 -14.82 11.98 9.75
CA THR A 184 -16.09 11.60 9.12
C THR A 184 -16.33 10.09 9.15
N HIS A 185 -15.28 9.29 8.98
CA HIS A 185 -15.40 7.83 8.94
C HIS A 185 -14.96 7.14 10.23
N GLY A 186 -14.67 7.92 11.27
CA GLY A 186 -14.30 7.42 12.59
C GLY A 186 -13.03 6.58 12.60
N ILE A 187 -12.03 6.89 11.75
CA ILE A 187 -10.78 6.14 11.67
C ILE A 187 -10.03 6.28 13.00
N LYS A 188 -9.70 5.14 13.61
CA LYS A 188 -8.94 5.08 14.86
C LYS A 188 -7.53 4.58 14.62
N THR A 189 -7.39 3.38 14.05
CA THR A 189 -6.07 2.77 13.79
C THR A 189 -5.84 2.63 12.30
N VAL A 190 -4.59 2.84 11.86
CA VAL A 190 -4.14 2.54 10.50
C VAL A 190 -2.93 1.64 10.58
N PHE A 191 -2.91 0.57 9.80
CA PHE A 191 -1.73 -0.30 9.74
C PHE A 191 -1.49 -0.75 8.31
N GLY A 192 -0.31 -1.29 8.06
CA GLY A 192 0.01 -1.88 6.78
C GLY A 192 1.08 -2.93 6.89
N THR A 193 1.06 -3.84 5.93
CA THR A 193 2.05 -4.90 5.75
C THR A 193 2.70 -4.72 4.39
N ALA A 194 3.97 -5.12 4.26
CA ALA A 194 4.66 -5.07 2.98
C ALA A 194 5.51 -6.31 2.73
N GLY A 195 5.70 -6.56 1.44
CA GLY A 195 6.55 -7.62 0.92
C GLY A 195 7.26 -7.15 -0.34
N THR A 196 8.25 -7.91 -0.79
CA THR A 196 9.01 -7.58 -2.00
C THR A 196 9.03 -8.75 -2.97
N TYR A 197 8.91 -8.46 -4.26
CA TYR A 197 9.21 -9.46 -5.29
C TYR A 197 10.71 -9.69 -5.38
N VAL A 198 11.15 -10.95 -5.26
CA VAL A 198 12.58 -11.30 -5.20
C VAL A 198 13.36 -10.87 -6.45
N LEU A 199 12.76 -11.01 -7.64
CA LEU A 199 13.45 -10.72 -8.92
C LEU A 199 13.43 -9.23 -9.26
N SER A 200 12.26 -8.59 -9.25
CA SER A 200 12.15 -7.17 -9.62
C SER A 200 12.52 -6.20 -8.49
N LYS A 201 12.61 -6.70 -7.26
CA LYS A 201 12.78 -5.90 -6.02
C LYS A 201 11.65 -4.89 -5.78
N TRP A 202 10.53 -5.03 -6.49
CA TRP A 202 9.37 -4.15 -6.31
C TRP A 202 8.72 -4.45 -4.96
N LEU A 203 8.47 -3.39 -4.21
CA LEU A 203 7.71 -3.41 -2.98
C LEU A 203 6.22 -3.53 -3.31
N VAL A 204 5.49 -4.31 -2.53
CA VAL A 204 4.04 -4.23 -2.41
C VAL A 204 3.68 -3.91 -0.98
N THR A 205 2.62 -3.16 -0.78
CA THR A 205 2.11 -2.88 0.56
C THR A 205 0.60 -2.77 0.56
N ILE A 206 -0.02 -3.32 1.60
CA ILE A 206 -1.44 -3.21 1.87
C ILE A 206 -1.61 -2.34 3.09
N ILE A 207 -2.47 -1.34 2.99
CA ILE A 207 -2.78 -0.39 4.06
C ILE A 207 -4.26 -0.55 4.41
N VAL A 208 -4.55 -0.68 5.69
CA VAL A 208 -5.89 -0.89 6.24
C VAL A 208 -6.21 0.25 7.21
N PHE A 209 -7.33 0.92 6.97
CA PHE A 209 -7.87 1.97 7.83
C PHE A 209 -9.06 1.41 8.62
N CYS A 210 -8.95 1.42 9.94
CA CYS A 210 -9.92 0.82 10.84
C CYS A 210 -10.70 1.86 11.64
N ARG A 211 -12.02 1.65 11.81
CA ARG A 211 -12.87 2.46 12.69
C ARG A 211 -12.83 2.05 14.17
N GLU A 212 -12.09 0.98 14.47
CA GLU A 212 -11.84 0.51 15.84
C GLU A 212 -10.35 0.62 16.20
N ARG A 213 -10.07 0.57 17.50
CA ARG A 213 -8.70 0.48 17.99
C ARG A 213 -8.22 -0.95 17.80
N VAL A 214 -7.29 -1.15 16.89
CA VAL A 214 -6.65 -2.46 16.65
C VAL A 214 -5.31 -2.46 17.34
N LEU A 215 -5.08 -3.38 18.27
CA LEU A 215 -3.79 -3.49 18.94
C LEU A 215 -2.69 -3.90 17.94
N ARG A 216 -1.49 -3.38 18.14
CA ARG A 216 -0.34 -3.62 17.25
C ARG A 216 -0.11 -5.10 16.97
N ASP A 217 -0.20 -5.96 17.99
CA ASP A 217 0.03 -7.38 17.82
C ASP A 217 -1.08 -8.11 17.07
N ARG A 218 -2.33 -7.61 17.08
CA ARG A 218 -3.37 -8.09 16.15
C ARG A 218 -3.13 -7.61 14.74
N ALA A 219 -2.75 -6.34 14.55
CA ALA A 219 -2.44 -5.83 13.22
C ALA A 219 -1.26 -6.59 12.57
N LYS A 220 -0.30 -7.10 13.37
CA LYS A 220 0.79 -7.96 12.89
C LYS A 220 0.36 -9.31 12.34
N ASP A 221 -0.85 -9.80 12.64
CA ASP A 221 -1.35 -11.04 12.03
C ASP A 221 -1.47 -10.93 10.51
N PHE A 222 -1.51 -9.71 9.95
CA PHE A 222 -1.48 -9.47 8.51
C PHE A 222 -0.08 -9.54 7.90
N MET A 223 0.99 -9.65 8.68
CA MET A 223 2.35 -9.70 8.14
C MET A 223 2.58 -10.85 7.13
N PRO A 224 2.13 -12.09 7.40
CA PRO A 224 2.24 -13.20 6.45
C PRO A 224 1.54 -12.92 5.11
N PHE A 225 0.47 -12.13 5.14
CA PHE A 225 -0.36 -11.86 3.97
C PHE A 225 0.43 -11.21 2.82
N ALA A 226 1.37 -10.30 3.12
CA ALA A 226 2.20 -9.69 2.09
C ALA A 226 3.07 -10.72 1.36
N ASN A 227 3.63 -11.71 2.09
CA ASN A 227 4.38 -12.81 1.50
C ASN A 227 3.48 -13.73 0.66
N THR A 228 2.26 -13.98 1.12
CA THR A 228 1.27 -14.73 0.35
C THR A 228 0.96 -14.04 -0.98
N VAL A 229 0.76 -12.71 -0.97
CA VAL A 229 0.50 -11.97 -2.21
C VAL A 229 1.71 -12.00 -3.14
N THR A 230 2.92 -11.64 -2.67
CA THR A 230 4.11 -11.61 -3.53
C THR A 230 4.43 -12.98 -4.12
N SER A 231 4.30 -14.06 -3.33
CA SER A 231 4.46 -15.42 -3.82
C SER A 231 3.42 -15.78 -4.89
N ALA A 232 2.14 -15.55 -4.60
CA ALA A 232 1.03 -15.94 -5.48
C ALA A 232 0.97 -15.14 -6.79
N THR A 233 1.51 -13.93 -6.82
CA THR A 233 1.43 -13.01 -7.97
C THR A 233 2.77 -12.80 -8.67
N SER A 234 3.84 -13.45 -8.20
CA SER A 234 5.20 -13.34 -8.77
C SER A 234 5.26 -13.57 -10.28
N GLU A 235 4.50 -14.56 -10.77
CA GLU A 235 4.44 -14.91 -12.19
C GLU A 235 3.76 -13.81 -13.05
N LEU A 236 2.78 -13.09 -12.50
CA LEU A 236 2.14 -11.96 -13.17
C LEU A 236 3.13 -10.82 -13.38
N VAL A 237 3.91 -10.51 -12.34
CA VAL A 237 4.97 -9.49 -12.40
C VAL A 237 6.06 -9.89 -13.39
N ARG A 238 6.50 -11.15 -13.36
CA ARG A 238 7.50 -11.69 -14.30
C ARG A 238 7.05 -11.58 -15.76
N LYS A 239 5.77 -11.82 -16.03
CA LYS A 239 5.16 -11.71 -17.36
C LYS A 239 4.77 -10.27 -17.76
N GLY A 240 4.98 -9.29 -16.88
CA GLY A 240 4.59 -7.90 -17.13
C GLY A 240 3.08 -7.66 -17.14
N LYS A 241 2.27 -8.59 -16.59
CA LYS A 241 0.81 -8.47 -16.49
C LYS A 241 0.44 -7.63 -15.27
N LEU A 242 0.69 -6.33 -15.34
CA LEU A 242 0.55 -5.43 -14.18
C LEU A 242 -0.85 -4.84 -14.05
N PHE A 243 -1.39 -4.32 -15.13
CA PHE A 243 -2.67 -3.61 -15.16
C PHE A 243 -3.69 -4.38 -15.96
N GLU A 244 -4.97 -4.16 -15.68
CA GLU A 244 -6.04 -4.58 -16.58
C GLU A 244 -6.07 -3.65 -17.82
N PRO A 245 -6.51 -4.16 -18.99
CA PRO A 245 -6.67 -3.35 -20.20
C PRO A 245 -7.59 -2.14 -20.02
#